data_AF-A0A966L0N9-F1
#
_entry.id   AF-A0A966L0N9-F1
#
_cell.length_a   1.000
_cell.length_b   1.000
_cell.length_c   1.000
_cell.angle_alpha   90.00
_cell.angle_beta   90.00
_cell.angle_gamma   90.00
#
_symmetry.space_group_name_H-M   'P 1'
#
loop_
_entity.id
_entity.type
_entity.pdbx_description
1 polymer ?
#
loop_
_entity_poly.entity_id
_entity_poly.type
_entity_poly.pdbx_seq_one_letter_code
_entity_poly.pdbx_strand_id
1 'polypeptide(L)'
;MDETVRESLLEEARLRRIESDNRLQYTVQYAQAGMRSLFLSNGGAIIALLTMVGNSTRDFGQNGLFWAFVWFGLGLGACLAAYFFGANSQDHLMNAAFNEANKALAQANQTGEEFTPEVWDKRAEVTLTIAGGLAVASLLFFLIGAFVALYAIT
;
A
#
# COMPACT_ATOMS: atom_id res chain seq x y z
N MET A 1 41.46 10.08 19.33
CA MET A 1 40.00 9.94 19.49
C MET A 1 39.81 8.87 20.54
N ASP A 2 39.14 9.20 21.64
CA ASP A 2 39.02 8.33 22.81
C ASP A 2 38.17 7.09 22.48
N GLU A 3 38.56 5.91 22.93
CA GLU A 3 37.95 4.63 22.57
C GLU A 3 36.49 4.56 23.08
N THR A 4 36.23 5.18 24.22
CA THR A 4 34.91 5.39 24.83
C THR A 4 33.97 6.24 23.99
N VAL A 5 34.50 7.27 23.32
CA VAL A 5 33.73 8.14 22.40
C VAL A 5 33.38 7.36 21.13
N ARG A 6 34.26 6.50 20.66
CA ARG A 6 33.96 5.62 19.51
C ARG A 6 32.89 4.59 19.84
N GLU A 7 32.95 3.96 21.01
CA GLU A 7 31.94 2.96 21.43
C GLU A 7 30.56 3.57 21.60
N SER A 8 30.45 4.71 22.28
CA SER A 8 29.15 5.41 22.45
C SER A 8 28.53 5.83 21.11
N LEU A 9 29.32 6.32 20.15
CA LEU A 9 28.83 6.66 18.81
C LEU A 9 28.33 5.44 18.04
N LEU A 10 28.99 4.28 18.19
CA LEU A 10 28.56 3.03 17.56
C LEU A 10 27.25 2.51 18.18
N GLU A 11 27.12 2.62 19.51
CA GLU A 11 25.90 2.25 20.21
C GLU A 11 24.72 3.15 19.83
N GLU A 12 24.93 4.48 19.78
CA GLU A 12 23.93 5.42 19.28
C GLU A 12 23.53 5.11 17.83
N ALA A 13 24.49 4.84 16.94
CA ALA A 13 24.21 4.49 15.56
C ALA A 13 23.39 3.20 15.45
N ARG A 14 23.69 2.19 16.28
CA ARG A 14 22.94 0.94 16.35
C ARG A 14 21.51 1.16 16.84
N LEU A 15 21.33 1.95 17.89
CA LEU A 15 20.01 2.28 18.43
C LEU A 15 19.15 3.02 17.39
N ARG A 16 19.72 4.01 16.69
CA ARG A 16 19.01 4.72 15.62
C ARG A 16 18.62 3.81 14.46
N ARG A 17 19.48 2.85 14.10
CA ARG A 17 19.17 1.86 13.07
C ARG A 17 18.00 0.97 13.49
N ILE A 18 18.02 0.43 14.71
CA ILE A 18 16.93 -0.39 15.25
C ILE A 18 15.62 0.41 15.29
N GLU A 19 15.68 1.67 15.74
CA GLU A 19 14.49 2.54 15.77
C GLU A 19 13.93 2.77 14.36
N SER A 20 14.81 3.04 13.38
CA SER A 20 14.41 3.21 11.98
C SER A 20 13.75 1.95 11.40
N ASP A 21 14.34 0.78 11.65
CA ASP A 21 13.81 -0.51 11.18
C ASP A 21 12.44 -0.80 11.81
N ASN A 22 12.28 -0.53 13.11
CA ASN A 22 11.01 -0.67 13.81
C ASN A 22 9.94 0.28 13.25
N ARG A 23 10.27 1.55 13.03
CA ARG A 23 9.35 2.54 12.43
C ARG A 23 8.90 2.12 11.03
N LEU A 24 9.82 1.60 10.22
CA LEU A 24 9.51 1.09 8.90
C LEU A 24 8.54 -0.11 8.99
N GLN A 25 8.83 -1.06 9.87
CA GLN A 25 7.98 -2.24 10.08
C GLN A 25 6.56 -1.85 10.52
N TYR A 26 6.43 -0.93 11.48
CA TYR A 26 5.11 -0.43 11.90
C TYR A 26 4.36 0.25 10.76
N THR A 27 5.04 1.08 9.97
CA THR A 27 4.43 1.76 8.81
C THR A 27 3.87 0.75 7.81
N VAL A 28 4.61 -0.31 7.51
CA VAL A 28 4.15 -1.40 6.63
C VAL A 28 2.94 -2.12 7.23
N GLN A 29 2.96 -2.42 8.53
CA GLN A 29 1.83 -3.08 9.20
C GLN A 29 0.57 -2.20 9.18
N TYR A 30 0.69 -0.90 9.42
CA TYR A 30 -0.43 0.04 9.32
C TYR A 30 -0.97 0.14 7.90
N ALA A 31 -0.10 0.21 6.89
CA ALA A 31 -0.52 0.22 5.49
C ALA A 31 -1.27 -1.07 5.11
N GLN A 32 -0.78 -2.24 5.53
CA GLN A 32 -1.46 -3.51 5.31
C GLN A 32 -2.81 -3.59 6.03
N ALA A 33 -2.89 -3.11 7.28
CA ALA A 33 -4.13 -3.05 8.03
C ALA A 33 -5.15 -2.14 7.31
N GLY A 34 -4.72 -0.95 6.87
CA GLY A 34 -5.56 -0.02 6.12
C GLY A 34 -6.10 -0.63 4.81
N MET A 35 -5.25 -1.30 4.03
CA MET A 35 -5.68 -1.98 2.80
C MET A 35 -6.68 -3.12 3.06
N ARG A 36 -6.45 -3.92 4.11
CA ARG A 36 -7.40 -4.98 4.51
C ARG A 36 -8.75 -4.38 4.92
N SER A 37 -8.74 -3.29 5.67
CA SER A 37 -9.95 -2.57 6.05
C SER A 37 -10.69 -2.04 4.82
N LEU A 38 -10.00 -1.41 3.86
CA LEU A 38 -10.62 -0.93 2.62
C LEU A 38 -11.24 -2.06 1.79
N PHE A 39 -10.52 -3.19 1.65
CA PHE A 39 -11.03 -4.37 0.96
C PHE A 39 -12.30 -4.90 1.64
N LEU A 40 -12.27 -5.04 2.97
CA LEU A 40 -13.40 -5.52 3.77
C LEU A 40 -14.60 -4.56 3.71
N SER A 41 -14.38 -3.25 3.76
CA SER A 41 -15.44 -2.24 3.66
C SER A 41 -16.11 -2.27 2.29
N ASN A 42 -15.34 -2.28 1.20
CA ASN A 42 -15.90 -2.37 -0.15
C ASN A 42 -16.63 -3.69 -0.38
N GLY A 43 -16.02 -4.83 -0.04
CA GLY A 43 -16.64 -6.14 -0.18
C GLY A 43 -17.88 -6.32 0.71
N GLY A 44 -17.81 -5.85 1.96
CA GLY A 44 -18.92 -5.88 2.91
C GLY A 44 -20.10 -5.03 2.45
N ALA A 45 -19.86 -3.85 1.86
CA ALA A 45 -20.92 -3.02 1.30
C ALA A 45 -21.65 -3.70 0.13
N ILE A 46 -20.91 -4.36 -0.76
CA ILE A 46 -21.49 -5.15 -1.87
C ILE A 46 -22.37 -6.27 -1.32
N ILE A 47 -21.90 -7.03 -0.34
CA ILE A 47 -22.68 -8.11 0.28
C ILE A 47 -23.93 -7.57 0.97
N ALA A 48 -23.80 -6.45 1.71
CA ALA A 48 -24.93 -5.81 2.37
C ALA A 48 -26.00 -5.34 1.38
N LEU A 49 -25.58 -4.73 0.25
CA LEU A 49 -26.50 -4.35 -0.82
C LEU A 49 -27.21 -5.56 -1.44
N LEU A 50 -26.47 -6.63 -1.77
CA LEU A 50 -27.08 -7.85 -2.33
C LEU A 50 -28.09 -8.46 -1.36
N THR A 51 -27.74 -8.50 -0.08
CA THR A 51 -28.62 -9.01 0.98
C THR A 51 -29.89 -8.18 1.09
N MET A 52 -29.76 -6.86 1.09
CA MET A 52 -30.91 -5.95 1.17
C MET A 52 -31.81 -6.09 -0.06
N VAL A 53 -31.24 -6.17 -1.27
CA VAL A 53 -32.01 -6.39 -2.50
C VAL A 53 -32.74 -7.74 -2.46
N GLY A 54 -32.08 -8.80 -1.99
CA GLY A 54 -32.69 -10.13 -1.91
C GLY A 54 -33.79 -10.27 -0.85
N ASN A 55 -33.76 -9.45 0.21
CA ASN A 55 -34.68 -9.55 1.35
C ASN A 55 -35.74 -8.44 1.42
N SER A 56 -35.69 -7.44 0.54
CA SER A 56 -36.64 -6.33 0.58
C SER A 56 -37.92 -6.63 -0.20
N THR A 57 -39.05 -6.20 0.36
CA THR A 57 -40.35 -6.13 -0.32
C THR A 57 -40.64 -4.74 -0.90
N ARG A 58 -39.72 -3.78 -0.72
CA ARG A 58 -39.83 -2.39 -1.16
C ARG A 58 -39.30 -2.22 -2.58
N ASP A 59 -39.97 -1.39 -3.37
CA ASP A 59 -39.45 -0.92 -4.66
C ASP A 59 -38.23 -0.02 -4.42
N PHE A 60 -37.09 -0.42 -4.98
CA PHE A 60 -35.88 0.39 -4.96
C PHE A 60 -35.64 1.04 -6.31
N GLY A 61 -34.92 2.17 -6.30
CA GLY A 61 -34.38 2.75 -7.52
C GLY A 61 -33.35 1.81 -8.15
N GLN A 62 -33.76 0.99 -9.12
CA GLN A 62 -32.90 0.01 -9.80
C GLN A 62 -31.61 0.65 -10.36
N ASN A 63 -31.73 1.85 -10.93
CA ASN A 63 -30.58 2.61 -11.45
C ASN A 63 -29.60 3.00 -10.34
N GLY A 64 -30.10 3.47 -9.20
CA GLY A 64 -29.25 3.89 -8.07
C GLY A 64 -28.49 2.70 -7.49
N LEU A 65 -29.17 1.56 -7.30
CA LEU A 65 -28.54 0.32 -6.85
C LEU A 65 -27.45 -0.16 -7.81
N PHE A 66 -27.74 -0.17 -9.12
CA PHE A 66 -26.75 -0.56 -10.13
C PHE A 66 -25.49 0.31 -10.05
N TRP A 67 -25.65 1.63 -9.98
CA TRP A 67 -24.50 2.53 -9.86
C TRP A 67 -23.74 2.36 -8.55
N ALA A 68 -24.42 2.10 -7.43
CA ALA A 68 -23.76 1.79 -6.17
C ALA A 68 -22.87 0.54 -6.27
N PHE A 69 -23.36 -0.53 -6.92
CA PHE A 69 -22.56 -1.72 -7.20
C PHE A 69 -21.34 -1.42 -8.06
N VAL A 70 -21.49 -0.62 -9.11
CA VAL A 70 -20.38 -0.21 -9.98
C VAL A 70 -19.32 0.53 -9.16
N TRP A 71 -19.72 1.50 -8.33
CA TRP A 71 -18.77 2.26 -7.51
C TRP A 71 -18.04 1.39 -6.49
N PHE A 72 -18.73 0.53 -5.75
CA PHE A 72 -18.05 -0.39 -4.83
C PHE A 72 -17.16 -1.39 -5.55
N GLY A 73 -17.56 -1.88 -6.74
CA GLY A 73 -16.74 -2.75 -7.57
C GLY A 73 -15.46 -2.07 -8.06
N LEU A 74 -15.56 -0.82 -8.52
CA LEU A 74 -14.40 0.01 -8.87
C LEU A 74 -13.50 0.27 -7.64
N GLY A 75 -14.10 0.52 -6.48
CA GLY A 75 -13.40 0.67 -5.21
C GLY A 75 -12.60 -0.59 -4.83
N LEU A 76 -13.22 -1.76 -4.96
CA LEU A 76 -12.57 -3.05 -4.72
C LEU A 76 -11.45 -3.32 -5.74
N GLY A 77 -11.69 -3.06 -7.03
CA GLY A 77 -10.71 -3.22 -8.08
C GLY A 77 -9.49 -2.31 -7.89
N ALA A 78 -9.71 -1.04 -7.55
CA ALA A 78 -8.65 -0.10 -7.22
C ALA A 78 -7.87 -0.54 -5.97
N CYS A 79 -8.55 -1.08 -4.94
CA CYS A 79 -7.89 -1.62 -3.75
C CYS A 79 -6.97 -2.81 -4.09
N LEU A 80 -7.42 -3.73 -4.94
CA LEU A 80 -6.63 -4.87 -5.38
C LEU A 80 -5.44 -4.45 -6.24
N ALA A 81 -5.64 -3.50 -7.15
CA ALA A 81 -4.57 -2.94 -7.94
C ALA A 81 -3.53 -2.22 -7.05
N ALA A 82 -3.97 -1.44 -6.06
CA ALA A 82 -3.09 -0.81 -5.07
C ALA A 82 -2.24 -1.85 -4.33
N TYR A 83 -2.83 -2.96 -3.92
CA TYR A 83 -2.12 -4.06 -3.29
C TYR A 83 -1.04 -4.65 -4.20
N PHE A 84 -1.37 -4.90 -5.48
CA PHE A 84 -0.42 -5.44 -6.46
C PHE A 84 0.75 -4.50 -6.73
N PHE A 85 0.49 -3.20 -6.95
CA PHE A 85 1.55 -2.21 -7.16
C PHE A 85 2.39 -1.97 -5.90
N GLY A 86 1.79 -2.04 -4.72
CA GLY A 86 2.50 -2.00 -3.45
C GLY A 86 3.46 -3.17 -3.28
N ALA A 87 3.03 -4.39 -3.63
CA ALA A 87 3.92 -5.56 -3.63
C ALA A 87 5.07 -5.41 -4.64
N ASN A 88 4.78 -4.98 -5.87
CA ASN A 88 5.81 -4.75 -6.89
C ASN A 88 6.83 -3.66 -6.48
N SER A 89 6.40 -2.63 -5.75
CA SER A 89 7.31 -1.64 -5.17
C SER A 89 8.31 -2.28 -4.19
N GLN A 90 7.84 -3.19 -3.33
CA GLN A 90 8.72 -3.90 -2.39
C GLN A 90 9.74 -4.79 -3.12
N ASP A 91 9.34 -5.46 -4.21
CA ASP A 91 10.26 -6.24 -5.04
C ASP A 91 11.35 -5.36 -5.66
N HIS A 92 11.00 -4.15 -6.12
CA HIS A 92 11.97 -3.19 -6.63
C HIS A 92 12.92 -2.67 -5.53
N LEU A 93 12.41 -2.34 -4.34
CA LEU A 93 13.24 -1.94 -3.20
C LEU A 93 14.21 -3.04 -2.76
N MET A 94 13.77 -4.30 -2.77
CA MET A 94 14.63 -5.43 -2.44
C MET A 94 15.78 -5.57 -3.45
N ASN A 95 15.50 -5.41 -4.75
CA ASN A 95 16.53 -5.41 -5.78
C ASN A 95 17.49 -4.21 -5.67
N ALA A 96 16.98 -3.03 -5.30
CA ALA A 96 17.80 -1.86 -5.04
C ALA A 96 18.77 -2.11 -3.88
N ALA A 97 18.26 -2.60 -2.74
CA ALA A 97 19.07 -2.94 -1.57
C ALA A 97 20.12 -4.03 -1.86
N PHE A 98 19.76 -5.04 -2.65
CA PHE A 98 20.71 -6.07 -3.08
C PHE A 98 21.85 -5.49 -3.93
N ASN A 99 21.51 -4.63 -4.90
CA ASN A 99 22.50 -3.96 -5.73
C ASN A 99 23.38 -2.98 -4.94
N GLU A 100 22.82 -2.30 -3.94
CA GLU A 100 23.58 -1.43 -3.04
C GLU A 100 24.58 -2.22 -2.19
N ALA A 101 24.16 -3.38 -1.65
CA ALA A 101 25.05 -4.28 -0.91
C ALA A 101 26.19 -4.81 -1.80
N ASN A 102 25.88 -5.23 -3.03
CA ASN A 102 26.89 -5.70 -3.98
C ASN A 102 27.83 -4.57 -4.42
N LYS A 103 27.33 -3.35 -4.60
CA LYS A 103 28.15 -2.16 -4.87
C LYS A 103 29.16 -1.92 -3.74
N ALA A 104 28.72 -1.99 -2.49
CA ALA A 104 29.59 -1.82 -1.33
C ALA A 104 30.67 -2.92 -1.25
N LEU A 105 30.31 -4.18 -1.55
CA LEU A 105 31.26 -5.30 -1.60
C LEU A 105 32.26 -5.16 -2.75
N ALA A 106 31.81 -4.77 -3.94
CA ALA A 106 32.67 -4.54 -5.10
C ALA A 106 33.66 -3.39 -4.85
N GLN A 107 33.22 -2.32 -4.18
CA GLN A 107 34.10 -1.23 -3.74
C GLN A 107 35.13 -1.70 -2.71
N ALA A 108 34.73 -2.52 -1.74
CA ALA A 108 35.64 -3.09 -0.75
C ALA A 108 36.68 -4.04 -1.38
N ASN A 109 36.27 -4.83 -2.37
CA ASN A 109 37.11 -5.83 -3.05
C ASN A 109 37.83 -5.30 -4.30
N GLN A 110 37.62 -4.03 -4.68
CA GLN A 110 38.18 -3.38 -5.88
C GLN A 110 37.94 -4.17 -7.19
N THR A 111 36.80 -4.84 -7.31
CA THR A 111 36.51 -5.74 -8.45
C THR A 111 36.13 -5.01 -9.74
N GLY A 112 35.87 -3.71 -9.68
CA GLY A 112 35.53 -2.87 -10.84
C GLY A 112 34.12 -3.11 -11.41
N GLU A 113 33.27 -3.89 -10.73
CA GLU A 113 31.89 -4.14 -11.13
C GLU A 113 30.99 -2.92 -10.84
N GLU A 114 30.22 -2.49 -11.84
CA GLU A 114 29.26 -1.39 -11.70
C GLU A 114 27.85 -1.91 -11.36
N PHE A 115 27.38 -1.59 -10.16
CA PHE A 115 26.01 -1.85 -9.73
C PHE A 115 25.21 -0.52 -9.68
N THR A 116 24.02 -0.51 -10.28
CA THR A 116 23.15 0.67 -10.42
C THR A 116 21.85 0.52 -9.61
N PRO A 117 21.86 0.81 -8.29
CA PRO A 117 20.64 0.71 -7.45
C PRO A 117 19.57 1.74 -7.83
N GLU A 118 19.97 2.90 -8.34
CA GLU A 118 19.12 4.06 -8.65
C GLU A 118 17.95 3.75 -9.60
N VAL A 119 18.13 2.81 -10.55
CA VAL A 119 17.08 2.41 -11.50
C VAL A 119 15.94 1.69 -10.76
N TRP A 120 16.28 0.87 -9.78
CA TRP A 120 15.32 0.10 -9.00
C TRP A 120 14.61 0.97 -7.98
N ASP A 121 15.32 1.89 -7.32
CA ASP A 121 14.72 2.87 -6.42
C ASP A 121 13.67 3.74 -7.13
N LYS A 122 14.02 4.27 -8.31
CA LYS A 122 13.08 5.09 -9.08
C LYS A 122 11.84 4.30 -9.51
N ARG A 123 12.01 3.03 -9.87
CA ARG A 123 10.86 2.15 -10.20
C ARG A 123 9.99 1.87 -8.98
N ALA A 124 10.61 1.63 -7.82
CA ALA A 124 9.90 1.45 -6.56
C ALA A 124 9.07 2.69 -6.18
N GLU A 125 9.62 3.89 -6.35
CA GLU A 125 8.94 5.15 -6.05
C GLU A 125 7.71 5.36 -6.94
N VAL A 126 7.85 5.09 -8.25
CA VAL A 126 6.74 5.20 -9.21
C VAL A 126 5.62 4.22 -8.87
N THR A 127 5.94 2.94 -8.63
CA THR A 127 4.93 1.93 -8.31
C THR A 127 4.27 2.20 -6.96
N LEU A 128 5.02 2.71 -5.97
CA LEU A 128 4.47 3.13 -4.68
C LEU A 128 3.50 4.30 -4.83
N THR A 129 3.85 5.29 -5.66
CA THR A 129 2.99 6.46 -5.94
C THR A 129 1.69 6.02 -6.60
N ILE A 130 1.76 5.11 -7.57
CA ILE A 130 0.59 4.53 -8.23
C ILE A 130 -0.27 3.78 -7.20
N ALA A 131 0.34 2.95 -6.35
CA ALA A 131 -0.36 2.21 -5.31
C ALA A 131 -1.10 3.14 -4.33
N GLY A 132 -0.43 4.19 -3.86
CA GLY A 132 -1.04 5.20 -2.99
C GLY A 132 -2.21 5.92 -3.66
N GLY A 133 -2.06 6.31 -4.92
CA GLY A 133 -3.13 6.93 -5.70
C GLY A 133 -4.36 6.01 -5.86
N LEU A 134 -4.14 4.73 -6.14
CA LEU A 134 -5.20 3.74 -6.25
C LEU A 134 -5.90 3.47 -4.91
N ALA A 135 -5.16 3.47 -3.80
CA ALA A 135 -5.74 3.33 -2.46
C ALA A 135 -6.67 4.51 -2.11
N VAL A 136 -6.26 5.74 -2.44
CA VAL A 136 -7.10 6.93 -2.27
C VAL A 136 -8.32 6.89 -3.20
N ALA A 137 -8.13 6.48 -4.45
CA ALA A 137 -9.25 6.31 -5.40
C ALA A 137 -10.27 5.27 -4.90
N SER A 138 -9.80 4.16 -4.33
CA SER A 138 -10.65 3.14 -3.72
C SER A 138 -11.54 3.70 -2.60
N LEU A 139 -10.97 4.54 -1.73
CA LEU A 139 -11.74 5.22 -0.68
C LEU A 139 -12.79 6.18 -1.27
N LEU A 140 -12.44 6.96 -2.30
CA LEU A 140 -13.38 7.86 -2.96
C LEU A 140 -14.54 7.11 -3.61
N PHE A 141 -14.24 6.01 -4.30
CA PHE A 141 -15.28 5.16 -4.89
C PHE A 141 -16.19 4.53 -3.84
N PHE A 142 -15.66 4.13 -2.69
CA PHE A 142 -16.47 3.68 -1.57
C PHE A 142 -17.42 4.78 -1.08
N LEU A 143 -16.93 5.99 -0.87
CA LEU A 143 -17.75 7.11 -0.40
C LEU A 143 -18.86 7.44 -1.42
N ILE A 144 -18.52 7.53 -2.70
CA ILE A 144 -19.50 7.79 -3.76
C ILE A 144 -20.54 6.66 -3.83
N GLY A 145 -20.09 5.40 -3.79
CA GLY A 145 -20.97 4.23 -3.78
C GLY A 145 -21.94 4.24 -2.59
N ALA A 146 -21.46 4.64 -1.41
CA ALA A 146 -22.30 4.77 -0.21
C ALA A 146 -23.37 5.87 -0.35
N PHE A 147 -23.02 7.03 -0.90
CA PHE A 147 -23.99 8.10 -1.17
C PHE A 147 -25.03 7.68 -2.21
N VAL A 148 -24.60 7.04 -3.29
CA VAL A 148 -25.50 6.55 -4.35
C VAL A 148 -26.42 5.45 -3.81
N ALA A 149 -25.90 4.54 -2.98
CA ALA A 149 -26.70 3.53 -2.30
C ALA A 149 -27.77 4.15 -1.41
N LEU A 150 -27.40 5.17 -0.62
CA LEU A 150 -28.34 5.88 0.26
C LEU A 150 -29.46 6.53 -0.55
N TYR A 151 -29.12 7.21 -1.65
CA TYR A 151 -30.09 7.81 -2.56
C TYR A 151 -31.02 6.77 -3.21
N ALA A 152 -30.53 5.56 -3.48
CA ALA A 152 -31.34 4.50 -4.08
C ALA A 152 -32.39 3.89 -3.13
N ILE A 153 -32.19 4.04 -1.82
CA ILE A 153 -33.00 3.47 -0.74
C ILE A 153 -33.99 4.49 -0.16
N THR A 154 -33.69 5.79 -0.29
CA THR A 154 -34.52 6.90 0.19
C THR A 154 -35.52 7.35 -0.86
#